data_AF-A0A7V4P1N1-F1
#
_entry.id   AF-A0A7V4P1N1-F1
#
_cell.length_a   1.000
_cell.length_b   1.000
_cell.length_c   1.000
_cell.angle_alpha   90.00
_cell.angle_beta   90.00
_cell.angle_gamma   90.00
#
_symmetry.space_group_name_H-M   'P 1'
#
loop_
_entity.id
_entity.type
_entity.pdbx_description
1 polymer ?
#
loop_
_entity_poly.entity_id
_entity_poly.type
_entity_poly.pdbx_seq_one_letter_code
_entity_poly.pdbx_strand_id
1 'polypeptide(L)'
;MKTAVLTILAVCALALSSTLAQTLTTRPSEASAGRAAPPANWTPDAFRPRTPPPPPLVIREPSQGRPVFVQPNGEFYFVMRLMPQMTERDTTYWLVHSREPTVSLPLSTATPPAYSGNEYVNLVLRLPPDAMPGLYDLEARSRKATHRSRRCVKVVDRFRTRFRFVHLSNMNVGDATCPDFDPVLPSEVNLLAPEFILATGNFTEWSRAFDDSASWSRVLDYLARFDAPVFILCGLHDHEASFSQFVANGPVGTIDYGNYHGLLLNDHPGHPIDRDADQLRFVDADLQRHARSTFNFIVVNSDELRLLDAWRQRGDVAARLSRDRVRLLIAGGSSDWDYAEFAGKMVGLAGFDFVRTHQSSTCLRDRSTGVSHYRVFDVDGDQVRYIYPSDPCAERLQHSVPAGRLRVTFDGPTDGSADRLTATIQNNLNQAFRDARLWFRVARRFASGQPAVTGGTLLRAIPAGKYWACEVACDLPDKATVRVMLATSARDLPPAPALTVSVEGPSDLLFTERVTDFGLRYASSSQSLTLVVRNEGQSPAPVWPIARLNGAQLRVDAGSRLPLSIRPGETLRLPLMLSLPRVDDGAHVVSVHLLDDPLARLTTFDVRTRMTAAVAGSEAAGDAPAGQVIRR
;
A
#
# COMPACT_ATOMS: atom_id res chain seq x y z
N MET A 1 -4.93 39.99 41.95
CA MET A 1 -4.09 39.36 40.90
C MET A 1 -4.83 38.20 40.24
N LYS A 2 -5.95 38.52 39.60
CA LYS A 2 -6.73 37.67 38.68
C LYS A 2 -6.94 38.55 37.44
N THR A 3 -7.07 37.96 36.25
CA THR A 3 -7.37 38.62 34.95
C THR A 3 -6.18 39.00 34.04
N ALA A 4 -5.29 38.06 33.67
CA ALA A 4 -4.29 38.33 32.60
C ALA A 4 -3.71 37.13 31.82
N VAL A 5 -4.36 35.94 31.80
CA VAL A 5 -3.76 34.76 31.12
C VAL A 5 -4.67 34.12 30.05
N LEU A 6 -5.88 34.63 29.80
CA LEU A 6 -6.86 33.95 28.94
C LEU A 6 -6.96 34.44 27.48
N THR A 7 -6.06 35.30 26.98
CA THR A 7 -6.27 35.97 25.67
C THR A 7 -5.25 35.62 24.58
N ILE A 8 -4.25 34.75 24.83
CA ILE A 8 -3.18 34.47 23.83
C ILE A 8 -3.36 33.12 23.08
N LEU A 9 -4.30 32.26 23.49
CA LEU A 9 -4.48 30.94 22.86
C LEU A 9 -5.58 30.86 21.78
N ALA A 10 -6.28 31.96 21.46
CA ALA A 10 -7.41 31.95 20.53
C ALA A 10 -7.13 32.57 19.14
N VAL A 11 -5.92 33.06 18.86
CA VAL A 11 -5.63 33.81 17.60
C VAL A 11 -4.73 33.04 16.60
N CYS A 12 -4.11 31.92 16.99
CA CYS A 12 -3.21 31.17 16.07
C CYS A 12 -3.87 30.01 15.31
N ALA A 13 -5.17 29.74 15.49
CA ALA A 13 -5.84 28.58 14.87
C ALA A 13 -6.75 28.92 13.66
N LEU A 14 -6.82 30.18 13.22
CA LEU A 14 -7.77 30.63 12.18
C LEU A 14 -7.13 31.30 10.95
N ALA A 15 -5.80 31.30 10.82
CA ALA A 15 -5.10 32.02 9.76
C ALA A 15 -4.42 31.13 8.68
N LEU A 16 -4.69 29.82 8.64
CA LEU A 16 -4.03 28.89 7.70
C LEU A 16 -5.00 28.10 6.79
N SER A 17 -6.27 28.50 6.68
CA SER A 17 -7.30 27.68 6.00
C SER A 17 -8.10 28.39 4.89
N SER A 18 -7.80 29.65 4.54
CA SER A 18 -8.71 30.46 3.71
C SER A 18 -8.14 31.03 2.41
N THR A 19 -6.97 30.57 1.92
CA THR A 19 -6.32 31.19 0.73
C THR A 19 -6.07 30.23 -0.44
N LEU A 20 -6.93 29.21 -0.63
CA LEU A 20 -6.76 28.26 -1.74
C LEU A 20 -8.06 27.74 -2.38
N ALA A 21 -9.19 28.40 -2.15
CA ALA A 21 -10.48 27.95 -2.68
C ALA A 21 -11.27 29.10 -3.31
N GLN A 22 -10.77 29.66 -4.41
CA GLN A 22 -11.58 30.52 -5.29
C GLN A 22 -10.92 30.72 -6.65
N THR A 23 -10.74 29.65 -7.42
CA THR A 23 -10.74 29.74 -8.89
C THR A 23 -11.10 28.38 -9.47
N LEU A 24 -11.93 28.38 -10.53
CA LEU A 24 -12.29 27.26 -11.41
C LEU A 24 -13.57 26.49 -11.06
N THR A 25 -14.71 27.06 -11.48
CA THR A 25 -15.88 26.27 -11.92
C THR A 25 -16.43 26.84 -13.22
N THR A 26 -15.82 26.49 -14.34
CA THR A 26 -16.54 26.38 -15.63
C THR A 26 -16.10 25.06 -16.27
N ARG A 27 -17.06 24.15 -16.49
CA ARG A 27 -16.84 22.88 -17.21
C ARG A 27 -16.78 23.16 -18.71
N PRO A 28 -15.71 22.80 -19.43
CA PRO A 28 -15.77 22.74 -20.89
C PRO A 28 -16.52 21.47 -21.31
N SER A 29 -17.37 21.58 -22.33
CA SER A 29 -18.02 20.45 -22.98
C SER A 29 -16.99 19.58 -23.69
N GLU A 30 -17.15 18.25 -23.57
CA GLU A 30 -16.35 17.22 -24.23
C GLU A 30 -16.43 17.36 -25.76
N ALA A 31 -15.42 18.02 -26.33
CA ALA A 31 -15.06 17.84 -27.73
C ALA A 31 -13.97 16.75 -27.81
N SER A 32 -14.17 15.80 -28.72
CA SER A 32 -13.25 14.69 -29.02
C SER A 32 -11.78 15.11 -28.95
N ALA A 33 -11.00 14.44 -28.09
CA ALA A 33 -9.57 14.64 -27.95
C ALA A 33 -8.83 14.31 -29.25
N GLY A 34 -8.70 15.31 -30.13
CA GLY A 34 -7.68 15.30 -31.18
C GLY A 34 -6.32 15.35 -30.49
N ARG A 35 -5.48 14.33 -30.75
CA ARG A 35 -4.05 14.33 -30.35
C ARG A 35 -3.43 15.66 -30.77
N ALA A 36 -3.12 16.52 -29.79
CA ALA A 36 -2.33 17.72 -30.05
C ALA A 36 -0.95 17.28 -30.54
N ALA A 37 -0.57 17.72 -31.74
CA ALA A 37 0.82 17.60 -32.18
C ALA A 37 1.72 18.34 -31.17
N PRO A 38 2.90 17.82 -30.84
CA PRO A 38 3.83 18.52 -29.96
C PRO A 38 4.12 19.93 -30.50
N PRO A 39 4.28 20.95 -29.64
CA PRO A 39 4.55 22.32 -30.08
C PRO A 39 5.81 22.37 -30.95
N ALA A 40 5.69 23.03 -32.10
CA ALA A 40 6.68 23.00 -33.20
C ALA A 40 8.10 23.51 -32.83
N ASN A 41 8.29 24.12 -31.66
CA ASN A 41 9.56 24.69 -31.20
C ASN A 41 10.13 24.02 -29.94
N TRP A 42 9.60 22.88 -29.52
CA TRP A 42 10.18 22.13 -28.40
C TRP A 42 11.34 21.26 -28.91
N THR A 43 12.58 21.69 -28.67
CA THR A 43 13.78 20.87 -28.94
C THR A 43 14.10 20.00 -27.71
N PRO A 44 13.90 18.66 -27.77
CA PRO A 44 14.08 17.77 -26.64
C PRO A 44 15.52 17.71 -26.08
N ASP A 45 16.49 18.19 -26.86
CA ASP A 45 17.93 18.05 -26.56
C ASP A 45 18.42 18.94 -25.42
N ALA A 46 17.71 20.02 -25.05
CA ALA A 46 18.23 21.01 -24.10
C ALA A 46 18.28 20.53 -22.63
N PHE A 47 17.66 19.40 -22.29
CA PHE A 47 17.51 18.96 -20.89
C PHE A 47 18.00 17.54 -20.57
N ARG A 48 18.66 16.84 -21.50
CA ARG A 48 19.11 15.46 -21.24
C ARG A 48 20.64 15.35 -21.13
N PRO A 49 21.18 15.07 -19.93
CA PRO A 49 22.38 14.25 -19.86
C PRO A 49 22.08 12.95 -20.61
N ARG A 50 22.82 12.65 -21.69
CA ARG A 50 22.78 11.33 -22.32
C ARG A 50 23.39 10.32 -21.35
N THR A 51 22.59 9.78 -20.45
CA THR A 51 23.00 8.61 -19.68
C THR A 51 23.12 7.45 -20.67
N PRO A 52 24.28 6.78 -20.78
CA PRO A 52 24.39 5.60 -21.61
C PRO A 52 23.34 4.57 -21.20
N PRO A 53 22.79 3.78 -22.14
CA PRO A 53 21.84 2.74 -21.80
C PRO A 53 22.48 1.79 -20.78
N PRO A 54 21.70 1.28 -19.80
CA PRO A 54 22.23 0.30 -18.85
C PRO A 54 22.75 -0.92 -19.61
N PRO A 55 23.67 -1.71 -19.03
CA PRO A 55 24.03 -2.98 -19.62
C PRO A 55 22.79 -3.89 -19.70
N PRO A 56 22.66 -4.72 -20.75
CA PRO A 56 21.60 -5.72 -20.83
C PRO A 56 21.54 -6.61 -19.59
N LEU A 57 20.35 -7.13 -19.26
CA LEU A 57 20.20 -8.14 -18.22
C LEU A 57 21.03 -9.38 -18.58
N VAL A 58 22.02 -9.66 -17.74
CA VAL A 58 22.79 -10.90 -17.82
C VAL A 58 22.00 -12.04 -17.16
N ILE A 59 21.44 -11.82 -15.97
CA ILE A 59 20.48 -12.73 -15.34
C ILE A 59 19.08 -12.40 -15.88
N ARG A 60 18.49 -13.34 -16.61
CA ARG A 60 17.20 -13.19 -17.31
C ARG A 60 16.03 -13.60 -16.44
N GLU A 61 16.21 -14.67 -15.66
CA GLU A 61 15.19 -15.23 -14.77
C GLU A 61 15.85 -15.76 -13.48
N PRO A 62 15.30 -15.43 -12.29
CA PRO A 62 14.30 -14.38 -12.07
C PRO A 62 14.88 -12.98 -12.33
N SER A 63 14.03 -12.06 -12.79
CA SER A 63 14.40 -10.66 -13.04
C SER A 63 13.78 -9.72 -12.01
N GLN A 64 14.22 -8.47 -11.97
CA GLN A 64 13.58 -7.46 -11.11
C GLN A 64 12.09 -7.26 -11.47
N GLY A 65 11.71 -7.37 -12.76
CA GLY A 65 10.33 -7.24 -13.20
C GLY A 65 9.51 -8.53 -13.17
N ARG A 66 10.14 -9.69 -13.00
CA ARG A 66 9.52 -11.02 -12.81
C ARG A 66 10.20 -11.73 -11.64
N PRO A 67 9.98 -11.24 -10.41
CA PRO A 67 10.53 -11.88 -9.22
C PRO A 67 9.84 -13.23 -8.97
N VAL A 68 10.51 -14.11 -8.22
CA VAL A 68 9.99 -15.42 -7.81
C VAL A 68 9.82 -15.50 -6.30
N PHE A 69 8.83 -16.24 -5.84
CA PHE A 69 8.65 -16.60 -4.44
C PHE A 69 9.16 -18.01 -4.17
N VAL A 70 9.90 -18.20 -3.09
CA VAL A 70 10.49 -19.49 -2.76
C VAL A 70 10.54 -19.69 -1.25
N GLN A 71 10.30 -20.90 -0.79
CA GLN A 71 10.46 -21.26 0.62
C GLN A 71 11.90 -21.75 0.89
N PRO A 72 12.36 -21.79 2.15
CA PRO A 72 13.62 -22.44 2.50
C PRO A 72 13.67 -23.87 1.97
N ASN A 73 14.83 -24.32 1.49
CA ASN A 73 15.02 -25.59 0.75
C ASN A 73 14.25 -25.69 -0.59
N GLY A 74 13.52 -24.65 -0.99
CA GLY A 74 12.83 -24.58 -2.27
C GLY A 74 13.79 -24.41 -3.45
N GLU A 75 13.24 -24.65 -4.63
CA GLU A 75 13.94 -24.57 -5.90
C GLU A 75 13.30 -23.54 -6.82
N PHE A 76 14.09 -22.92 -7.69
CA PHE A 76 13.58 -22.03 -8.72
C PHE A 76 14.42 -22.12 -10.00
N TYR A 77 13.77 -21.86 -11.13
CA TYR A 77 14.40 -21.84 -12.43
C TYR A 77 15.26 -20.59 -12.60
N PHE A 78 16.45 -20.78 -13.17
CA PHE A 78 17.43 -19.73 -13.41
C PHE A 78 17.86 -19.74 -14.86
N VAL A 79 17.86 -18.54 -15.47
CA VAL A 79 18.38 -18.32 -16.83
C VAL A 79 19.34 -17.16 -16.80
N MET A 80 20.50 -17.35 -17.43
CA MET A 80 21.50 -16.32 -17.58
C MET A 80 22.09 -16.35 -18.99
N ARG A 81 22.36 -15.17 -19.54
CA ARG A 81 23.12 -15.01 -20.77
C ARG A 81 24.59 -15.32 -20.50
N LEU A 82 25.19 -16.19 -21.30
CA LEU A 82 26.61 -16.47 -21.27
C LEU A 82 27.40 -15.24 -21.72
N MET A 83 28.34 -14.82 -20.88
CA MET A 83 29.29 -13.76 -21.20
C MET A 83 30.65 -14.40 -21.48
N PRO A 84 31.46 -13.90 -22.45
CA PRO A 84 32.78 -14.47 -22.77
C PRO A 84 33.74 -14.59 -21.58
N GLN A 85 33.48 -13.82 -20.52
CA GLN A 85 34.28 -13.78 -19.29
C GLN A 85 33.91 -14.88 -18.29
N MET A 86 32.79 -15.59 -18.48
CA MET A 86 32.30 -16.62 -17.56
C MET A 86 32.66 -18.01 -18.08
N THR A 87 33.61 -18.66 -17.40
CA THR A 87 33.92 -20.07 -17.63
C THR A 87 33.07 -20.94 -16.70
N GLU A 88 32.49 -21.99 -17.26
CA GLU A 88 31.55 -22.94 -16.64
C GLU A 88 31.96 -23.41 -15.23
N ARG A 89 33.25 -23.68 -14.99
CA ARG A 89 33.71 -24.34 -13.75
C ARG A 89 33.84 -23.44 -12.52
N ASP A 90 33.71 -22.12 -12.66
CA ASP A 90 34.04 -21.17 -11.59
C ASP A 90 32.87 -20.23 -11.20
N THR A 91 31.66 -20.48 -11.69
CA THR A 91 30.50 -19.63 -11.36
C THR A 91 29.81 -20.12 -10.09
N THR A 92 29.65 -19.24 -9.10
CA THR A 92 28.88 -19.49 -7.88
C THR A 92 27.68 -18.57 -7.80
N TYR A 93 26.61 -19.03 -7.15
CA TYR A 93 25.34 -18.31 -7.08
C TYR A 93 25.01 -17.97 -5.64
N TRP A 94 24.54 -16.75 -5.41
CA TRP A 94 24.30 -16.21 -4.08
C TRP A 94 23.01 -15.40 -4.07
N LEU A 95 22.25 -15.51 -2.97
CA LEU A 95 21.26 -14.49 -2.62
C LEU A 95 21.90 -13.47 -1.70
N VAL A 96 21.66 -12.18 -1.95
CA VAL A 96 22.12 -11.07 -1.10
C VAL A 96 20.89 -10.30 -0.62
N HIS A 97 20.71 -10.17 0.70
CA HIS A 97 19.51 -9.54 1.25
C HIS A 97 19.45 -8.06 0.83
N SER A 98 18.39 -7.65 0.14
CA SER A 98 18.35 -6.36 -0.56
C SER A 98 18.43 -5.15 0.38
N ARG A 99 18.02 -5.30 1.65
CA ARG A 99 18.17 -4.26 2.69
C ARG A 99 19.45 -4.35 3.50
N GLU A 100 19.99 -5.56 3.66
CA GLU A 100 21.09 -5.85 4.58
C GLU A 100 22.13 -6.70 3.85
N PRO A 101 22.93 -6.12 2.94
CA PRO A 101 23.77 -6.90 2.02
C PRO A 101 24.88 -7.73 2.69
N THR A 102 25.13 -7.51 3.98
CA THR A 102 26.02 -8.35 4.79
C THR A 102 25.45 -9.75 5.02
N VAL A 103 24.13 -9.91 4.87
CA VAL A 103 23.46 -11.21 4.85
C VAL A 103 23.43 -11.74 3.43
N SER A 104 24.15 -12.83 3.21
CA SER A 104 24.15 -13.55 1.94
C SER A 104 24.01 -15.04 2.15
N LEU A 105 23.38 -15.71 1.20
CA LEU A 105 23.09 -17.14 1.24
C LEU A 105 23.69 -17.79 -0.01
N PRO A 106 24.58 -18.79 0.13
CA PRO A 106 25.04 -19.56 -1.03
C PRO A 106 23.89 -20.42 -1.57
N LEU A 107 23.80 -20.53 -2.88
CA LEU A 107 22.84 -21.40 -3.57
C LEU A 107 23.56 -22.64 -4.11
N SER A 108 22.87 -23.77 -4.08
CA SER A 108 23.32 -25.00 -4.75
C SER A 108 22.56 -25.20 -6.06
N THR A 109 23.14 -25.98 -6.98
CA THR A 109 22.49 -26.33 -8.25
C THR A 109 21.75 -27.65 -8.08
N ALA A 110 20.43 -27.66 -8.27
CA ALA A 110 19.61 -28.87 -8.22
C ALA A 110 19.68 -29.68 -9.52
N THR A 111 19.95 -29.03 -10.64
CA THR A 111 20.21 -29.67 -11.93
C THR A 111 21.59 -29.28 -12.47
N PRO A 112 22.22 -30.11 -13.33
CA PRO A 112 23.35 -29.67 -14.12
C PRO A 112 23.00 -28.44 -14.97
N PRO A 113 23.97 -27.56 -15.29
CA PRO A 113 23.79 -26.52 -16.28
C PRO A 113 23.42 -27.10 -17.65
N ALA A 114 22.34 -26.62 -18.23
CA ALA A 114 21.98 -26.88 -19.62
C ALA A 114 22.29 -25.61 -20.44
N TYR A 115 22.87 -25.81 -21.63
CA TYR A 115 23.29 -24.72 -22.50
C TYR A 115 22.46 -24.71 -23.77
N SER A 116 21.81 -23.57 -24.03
CA SER A 116 21.08 -23.35 -25.27
C SER A 116 21.98 -22.57 -26.21
N GLY A 117 22.77 -23.32 -27.00
CA GLY A 117 23.82 -22.75 -27.85
C GLY A 117 24.97 -22.13 -27.02
N ASN A 118 25.63 -21.12 -27.60
CA ASN A 118 26.68 -20.35 -26.92
C ASN A 118 26.16 -19.08 -26.24
N GLU A 119 24.84 -18.93 -26.10
CA GLU A 119 24.21 -17.69 -25.64
C GLU A 119 23.61 -17.76 -24.24
N TYR A 120 23.07 -18.90 -23.83
CA TYR A 120 22.34 -19.01 -22.56
C TYR A 120 22.73 -20.26 -21.78
N VAL A 121 22.70 -20.11 -20.45
CA VAL A 121 22.74 -21.22 -19.50
C VAL A 121 21.47 -21.20 -18.67
N ASN A 122 20.87 -22.38 -18.52
CA ASN A 122 19.71 -22.61 -17.68
C ASN A 122 19.99 -23.73 -16.67
N LEU A 123 19.54 -23.53 -15.44
CA LEU A 123 19.62 -24.54 -14.38
C LEU A 123 18.56 -24.27 -13.31
N VAL A 124 18.38 -25.23 -12.41
CA VAL A 124 17.55 -25.06 -11.21
C VAL A 124 18.46 -24.77 -10.01
N LEU A 125 18.20 -23.67 -9.32
CA LEU A 125 18.90 -23.28 -8.10
C LEU A 125 18.08 -23.68 -6.87
N ARG A 126 18.75 -24.11 -5.81
CA ARG A 126 18.15 -24.51 -4.53
C ARG A 126 18.63 -23.63 -3.40
N LEU A 127 17.69 -23.19 -2.56
CA LEU A 127 17.97 -22.44 -1.34
C LEU A 127 18.48 -23.35 -0.22
N PRO A 128 19.31 -22.85 0.69
CA PRO A 128 19.63 -23.59 1.91
C PRO A 128 18.39 -23.66 2.84
N PRO A 129 18.32 -24.68 3.71
CA PRO A 129 17.17 -24.89 4.60
C PRO A 129 17.02 -23.83 5.70
N ASP A 130 18.09 -23.09 6.02
CA ASP A 130 18.13 -22.00 6.99
C ASP A 130 17.96 -20.62 6.35
N ALA A 131 17.57 -20.56 5.07
CA ALA A 131 17.28 -19.30 4.38
C ALA A 131 16.22 -18.50 5.15
N MET A 132 16.58 -17.30 5.61
CA MET A 132 15.62 -16.43 6.28
C MET A 132 14.62 -15.87 5.27
N PRO A 133 13.34 -15.66 5.63
CA PRO A 133 12.41 -14.96 4.75
C PRO A 133 12.92 -13.55 4.46
N GLY A 134 12.62 -12.97 3.31
CA GLY A 134 13.16 -11.66 2.94
C GLY A 134 13.17 -11.44 1.43
N LEU A 135 13.46 -10.20 1.01
CA LEU A 135 13.65 -9.87 -0.40
C LEU A 135 15.15 -9.83 -0.69
N TYR A 136 15.56 -10.57 -1.73
CA TYR A 136 16.95 -10.79 -2.07
C TYR A 136 17.22 -10.41 -3.52
N ASP A 137 18.45 -9.99 -3.74
CA ASP A 137 19.06 -9.91 -5.04
C ASP A 137 19.74 -11.24 -5.34
N LEU A 138 19.72 -11.65 -6.61
CA LEU A 138 20.44 -12.83 -7.07
C LEU A 138 21.75 -12.40 -7.72
N GLU A 139 22.85 -12.98 -7.26
CA GLU A 139 24.19 -12.75 -7.81
C GLU A 139 24.77 -14.02 -8.42
N ALA A 140 25.30 -13.90 -9.63
CA ALA A 140 26.17 -14.89 -10.28
C ALA A 140 27.60 -14.35 -10.25
N ARG A 141 28.49 -15.01 -9.50
CA ARG A 141 29.87 -14.59 -9.25
C ARG A 141 30.84 -15.52 -9.96
N SER A 142 31.75 -14.96 -10.73
CA SER A 142 32.89 -15.65 -11.34
C SER A 142 34.21 -14.99 -10.91
N ARG A 143 35.36 -15.53 -11.35
CA ARG A 143 36.67 -14.90 -11.08
C ARG A 143 36.82 -13.51 -11.69
N LYS A 144 36.09 -13.21 -12.77
CA LYS A 144 36.26 -11.98 -13.57
C LYS A 144 35.14 -10.96 -13.38
N ALA A 145 33.94 -11.41 -13.00
CA ALA A 145 32.75 -10.58 -12.96
C ALA A 145 31.71 -11.10 -11.97
N THR A 146 30.93 -10.16 -11.44
CA THR A 146 29.69 -10.42 -10.70
C THR A 146 28.53 -9.79 -11.44
N HIS A 147 27.50 -10.58 -11.71
CA HIS A 147 26.26 -10.13 -12.32
C HIS A 147 25.13 -10.22 -11.29
N ARG A 148 24.23 -9.24 -11.29
CA ARG A 148 23.18 -9.09 -10.27
C ARG A 148 21.82 -8.85 -10.90
N SER A 149 20.81 -9.55 -10.40
CA SER A 149 19.38 -9.26 -10.61
C SER A 149 18.80 -8.77 -9.29
N ARG A 150 18.32 -7.52 -9.25
CA ARG A 150 17.89 -6.88 -8.01
C ARG A 150 16.47 -7.32 -7.63
N ARG A 151 16.23 -7.52 -6.34
CA ARG A 151 14.92 -7.74 -5.71
C ARG A 151 14.08 -8.79 -6.45
N CYS A 152 14.73 -9.85 -6.92
CA CYS A 152 14.15 -10.83 -7.83
C CYS A 152 13.79 -12.15 -7.14
N VAL A 153 14.21 -12.35 -5.88
CA VAL A 153 13.87 -13.56 -5.11
C VAL A 153 13.28 -13.15 -3.77
N LYS A 154 12.00 -13.47 -3.55
CA LYS A 154 11.32 -13.30 -2.27
C LYS A 154 11.29 -14.65 -1.54
N VAL A 155 12.10 -14.76 -0.49
CA VAL A 155 12.03 -15.91 0.41
C VAL A 155 10.85 -15.73 1.35
N VAL A 156 9.93 -16.68 1.37
CA VAL A 156 8.75 -16.68 2.25
C VAL A 156 8.84 -17.86 3.21
N ASP A 157 8.41 -17.68 4.45
CA ASP A 157 8.26 -18.79 5.41
C ASP A 157 7.13 -19.72 4.95
N ARG A 158 6.01 -19.13 4.56
CA ARG A 158 4.82 -19.79 4.03
C ARG A 158 4.05 -18.86 3.11
N PHE A 159 3.37 -19.43 2.13
CA PHE A 159 2.38 -18.70 1.35
C PHE A 159 1.15 -18.43 2.20
N ARG A 160 0.83 -17.15 2.37
CA ARG A 160 -0.28 -16.71 3.23
C ARG A 160 -1.60 -16.79 2.46
N THR A 161 -2.67 -17.21 3.13
CA THR A 161 -4.03 -17.11 2.58
C THR A 161 -4.64 -15.72 2.80
N ARG A 162 -4.15 -15.02 3.83
CA ARG A 162 -4.45 -13.61 4.11
C ARG A 162 -3.21 -12.75 3.91
N PHE A 163 -3.24 -11.89 2.91
CA PHE A 163 -2.12 -11.04 2.54
C PHE A 163 -2.59 -9.75 1.89
N ARG A 164 -1.66 -8.83 1.69
CA ARG A 164 -1.90 -7.57 1.01
C ARG A 164 -1.04 -7.51 -0.24
N PHE A 165 -1.55 -6.97 -1.34
CA PHE A 165 -0.72 -6.51 -2.43
C PHE A 165 -1.11 -5.09 -2.83
N VAL A 166 -0.22 -4.41 -3.54
CA VAL A 166 -0.43 -3.02 -3.98
C VAL A 166 -0.37 -2.95 -5.51
N HIS A 167 -1.19 -2.09 -6.08
CA HIS A 167 -1.19 -1.80 -7.51
C HIS A 167 -0.74 -0.35 -7.74
N LEU A 168 0.20 -0.19 -8.66
CA LEU A 168 0.71 1.09 -9.16
C LEU A 168 0.46 1.18 -10.67
N SER A 169 0.14 2.36 -11.19
CA SER A 169 -0.05 2.56 -12.63
C SER A 169 0.31 3.96 -13.08
N ASN A 170 0.64 4.13 -14.37
CA ASN A 170 0.70 5.42 -15.05
C ASN A 170 1.50 6.48 -14.28
N MET A 171 2.79 6.23 -14.12
CA MET A 171 3.67 7.20 -13.47
C MET A 171 4.02 8.37 -14.41
N ASN A 172 3.99 8.15 -15.73
CA ASN A 172 4.14 9.20 -16.76
C ASN A 172 5.33 10.16 -16.52
N VAL A 173 6.45 9.63 -16.01
CA VAL A 173 7.61 10.45 -15.68
C VAL A 173 8.23 11.05 -16.94
N GLY A 174 8.56 12.34 -16.88
CA GLY A 174 9.01 13.13 -18.02
C GLY A 174 7.90 13.99 -18.63
N ASP A 175 6.66 13.90 -18.13
CA ASP A 175 5.66 14.94 -18.33
C ASP A 175 6.08 16.25 -17.64
N ALA A 176 5.65 17.40 -18.16
CA ALA A 176 6.03 18.72 -17.61
C ALA A 176 5.57 18.91 -16.15
N THR A 177 4.50 18.24 -15.75
CA THR A 177 3.94 18.26 -14.40
C THR A 177 4.46 17.11 -13.51
N CYS A 178 5.17 16.15 -14.11
CA CYS A 178 5.79 15.03 -13.42
C CYS A 178 7.22 14.78 -13.95
N PRO A 179 8.18 15.66 -13.62
CA PRO A 179 9.55 15.51 -14.09
C PRO A 179 10.27 14.30 -13.46
N ASP A 180 9.84 13.86 -12.27
CA ASP A 180 10.45 12.75 -11.53
C ASP A 180 9.43 11.87 -10.79
N PHE A 181 9.87 10.66 -10.45
CA PHE A 181 9.10 9.75 -9.62
C PHE A 181 8.90 10.32 -8.22
N ASP A 182 7.71 10.11 -7.66
CA ASP A 182 7.39 10.55 -6.31
C ASP A 182 8.13 9.71 -5.25
N PRO A 183 9.04 10.30 -4.44
CA PRO A 183 9.79 9.60 -3.42
C PRO A 183 8.96 9.23 -2.18
N VAL A 184 7.78 9.83 -1.98
CA VAL A 184 6.89 9.53 -0.86
C VAL A 184 6.25 8.15 -1.05
N LEU A 185 5.89 7.81 -2.29
CA LEU A 185 5.14 6.60 -2.61
C LEU A 185 5.82 5.30 -2.12
N PRO A 186 7.13 5.03 -2.35
CA PRO A 186 7.78 3.84 -1.79
C PRO A 186 7.77 3.83 -0.26
N SER A 187 7.92 4.98 0.39
CA SER A 187 7.96 5.07 1.85
C SER A 187 6.63 4.64 2.48
N GLU A 188 5.50 5.05 1.90
CA GLU A 188 4.17 4.64 2.36
C GLU A 188 3.86 3.19 2.03
N VAL A 189 4.10 2.77 0.80
CA VAL A 189 3.80 1.40 0.36
C VAL A 189 4.63 0.39 1.17
N ASN A 190 5.88 0.71 1.50
CA ASN A 190 6.71 -0.15 2.35
C ASN A 190 6.12 -0.33 3.76
N LEU A 191 5.52 0.73 4.33
CA LEU A 191 4.85 0.67 5.63
C LEU A 191 3.66 -0.30 5.61
N LEU A 192 2.93 -0.37 4.49
CA LEU A 192 1.80 -1.29 4.31
C LEU A 192 2.21 -2.76 4.20
N ALA A 193 3.52 -3.03 4.05
CA ALA A 193 4.12 -4.36 3.95
C ALA A 193 3.40 -5.29 2.95
N PRO A 194 3.18 -4.86 1.69
CA PRO A 194 2.58 -5.73 0.70
C PRO A 194 3.48 -6.94 0.43
N GLU A 195 2.85 -8.06 0.13
CA GLU A 195 3.51 -9.29 -0.26
C GLU A 195 4.16 -9.14 -1.64
N PHE A 196 3.51 -8.39 -2.53
CA PHE A 196 4.02 -7.97 -3.83
C PHE A 196 3.33 -6.70 -4.34
N ILE A 197 3.91 -6.13 -5.38
CA ILE A 197 3.39 -4.97 -6.09
C ILE A 197 3.16 -5.35 -7.56
N LEU A 198 2.01 -4.97 -8.10
CA LEU A 198 1.72 -5.02 -9.53
C LEU A 198 1.87 -3.60 -10.10
N ALA A 199 2.69 -3.44 -11.12
CA ALA A 199 2.98 -2.14 -11.73
C ALA A 199 2.61 -2.17 -13.22
N THR A 200 1.49 -1.56 -13.58
CA THR A 200 0.81 -1.78 -14.88
C THR A 200 1.33 -0.92 -16.03
N GLY A 201 2.57 -0.45 -16.01
CA GLY A 201 3.18 0.28 -17.13
C GLY A 201 2.85 1.78 -17.19
N ASN A 202 3.29 2.41 -18.28
CA ASN A 202 3.35 3.86 -18.49
C ASN A 202 4.17 4.54 -17.39
N PHE A 203 5.39 4.05 -17.16
CA PHE A 203 6.30 4.62 -16.17
C PHE A 203 6.89 5.94 -16.62
N THR A 204 7.15 6.04 -17.93
CA THR A 204 7.77 7.18 -18.58
C THR A 204 6.89 7.67 -19.70
N GLU A 205 6.77 8.98 -19.87
CA GLU A 205 5.82 9.56 -20.84
C GLU A 205 6.27 9.40 -22.30
N TRP A 206 7.57 9.53 -22.56
CA TRP A 206 8.09 9.71 -23.92
C TRP A 206 9.04 8.62 -24.41
N SER A 207 9.27 7.57 -23.61
CA SER A 207 10.33 6.62 -23.93
C SER A 207 10.08 5.83 -25.22
N ARG A 208 8.84 5.45 -25.51
CA ARG A 208 8.49 4.86 -26.81
C ARG A 208 8.68 5.85 -27.96
N ALA A 209 8.22 7.09 -27.79
CA ALA A 209 8.26 8.10 -28.83
C ALA A 209 9.69 8.51 -29.22
N PHE A 210 10.63 8.44 -28.27
CA PHE A 210 12.04 8.79 -28.49
C PHE A 210 12.98 7.59 -28.61
N ASP A 211 12.47 6.36 -28.72
CA ASP A 211 13.29 5.14 -28.77
C ASP A 211 14.30 5.05 -27.59
N ASP A 212 13.87 5.54 -26.41
CA ASP A 212 14.73 5.73 -25.25
C ASP A 212 14.70 4.50 -24.34
N SER A 213 15.50 3.51 -24.71
CA SER A 213 15.69 2.31 -23.91
C SER A 213 16.41 2.54 -22.57
N ALA A 214 17.13 3.67 -22.41
CA ALA A 214 17.89 3.96 -21.20
C ALA A 214 16.99 4.32 -19.99
N SER A 215 15.75 4.72 -20.27
CA SER A 215 14.77 5.08 -19.24
C SER A 215 14.46 3.92 -18.28
N TRP A 216 14.59 2.67 -18.72
CA TRP A 216 14.41 1.50 -17.87
C TRP A 216 15.35 1.48 -16.66
N SER A 217 16.58 1.99 -16.77
CA SER A 217 17.47 2.08 -15.60
C SER A 217 16.83 2.89 -14.48
N ARG A 218 16.29 4.07 -14.83
CA ARG A 218 15.64 4.98 -13.89
C ARG A 218 14.38 4.35 -13.28
N VAL A 219 13.56 3.68 -14.10
CA VAL A 219 12.37 2.95 -13.65
C VAL A 219 12.77 1.87 -12.64
N LEU A 220 13.75 1.03 -12.99
CA LEU A 220 14.19 -0.07 -12.13
C LEU A 220 14.87 0.44 -10.86
N ASP A 221 15.61 1.55 -10.90
CA ASP A 221 16.19 2.18 -9.72
C ASP A 221 15.12 2.70 -8.75
N TYR A 222 14.05 3.29 -9.29
CA TYR A 222 12.91 3.70 -8.50
C TYR A 222 12.18 2.52 -7.88
N LEU A 223 11.84 1.50 -8.69
CA LEU A 223 11.15 0.30 -8.21
C LEU A 223 12.01 -0.52 -7.23
N ALA A 224 13.33 -0.39 -7.28
CA ALA A 224 14.24 -0.97 -6.29
C ALA A 224 14.19 -0.26 -4.92
N ARG A 225 13.31 0.72 -4.70
CA ARG A 225 13.06 1.34 -3.38
C ARG A 225 11.94 0.64 -2.60
N PHE A 226 11.14 -0.22 -3.24
CA PHE A 226 10.07 -0.96 -2.58
C PHE A 226 10.57 -2.25 -1.94
N ASP A 227 10.09 -2.57 -0.74
CA ASP A 227 10.43 -3.77 0.06
C ASP A 227 9.65 -5.02 -0.28
N ALA A 228 8.85 -4.92 -1.33
CA ALA A 228 8.11 -6.00 -1.92
C ALA A 228 8.62 -6.25 -3.34
N PRO A 229 8.55 -7.51 -3.82
CA PRO A 229 8.78 -7.84 -5.22
C PRO A 229 7.79 -7.07 -6.11
N VAL A 230 8.28 -6.52 -7.25
CA VAL A 230 7.46 -5.74 -8.19
C VAL A 230 7.33 -6.49 -9.51
N PHE A 231 6.10 -6.78 -9.92
CA PHE A 231 5.77 -7.35 -11.22
C PHE A 231 5.43 -6.23 -12.20
N ILE A 232 6.21 -6.10 -13.26
CA ILE A 232 6.21 -4.91 -14.14
C ILE A 232 5.56 -5.24 -15.48
N LEU A 233 4.56 -4.49 -15.92
CA LEU A 233 4.04 -4.56 -17.29
C LEU A 233 4.65 -3.46 -18.15
N CYS A 234 4.63 -3.65 -19.46
CA CYS A 234 4.95 -2.60 -20.42
C CYS A 234 3.67 -1.86 -20.80
N GLY A 235 3.66 -0.53 -20.67
CA GLY A 235 2.57 0.31 -21.15
C GLY A 235 2.85 0.93 -22.52
N LEU A 236 1.83 1.60 -23.05
CA LEU A 236 1.89 2.31 -24.34
C LEU A 236 3.05 3.32 -24.42
N HIS A 237 3.41 3.98 -23.33
CA HIS A 237 4.44 5.03 -23.33
C HIS A 237 5.85 4.49 -23.06
N ASP A 238 5.95 3.24 -22.60
CA ASP A 238 7.22 2.59 -22.28
C ASP A 238 7.90 2.02 -23.53
N HIS A 239 9.22 1.87 -23.45
CA HIS A 239 10.03 1.34 -24.53
C HIS A 239 9.97 -0.20 -24.61
N GLU A 240 8.90 -0.70 -25.25
CA GLU A 240 8.56 -2.12 -25.35
C GLU A 240 9.64 -2.97 -26.04
N ALA A 241 10.26 -2.47 -27.10
CA ALA A 241 11.28 -3.21 -27.88
C ALA A 241 12.50 -3.63 -27.03
N SER A 242 12.82 -2.89 -25.97
CA SER A 242 13.90 -3.23 -25.05
C SER A 242 13.42 -3.80 -23.71
N PHE A 243 12.12 -4.01 -23.53
CA PHE A 243 11.56 -4.56 -22.30
C PHE A 243 12.20 -5.90 -21.95
N SER A 244 12.30 -6.79 -22.94
CA SER A 244 12.94 -8.08 -22.74
C SER A 244 14.42 -7.94 -22.44
N GLN A 245 15.10 -6.87 -22.87
CA GLN A 245 16.53 -6.67 -22.62
C GLN A 245 16.82 -6.24 -21.17
N PHE A 246 15.94 -5.43 -20.57
CA PHE A 246 16.23 -4.73 -19.32
C PHE A 246 15.35 -5.11 -18.14
N VAL A 247 14.13 -5.58 -18.38
CA VAL A 247 13.10 -5.72 -17.33
C VAL A 247 12.82 -7.19 -17.02
N ALA A 248 12.51 -8.00 -18.03
CA ALA A 248 12.09 -9.39 -17.88
C ALA A 248 12.43 -10.23 -19.12
N ASN A 249 12.12 -11.51 -19.12
CA ASN A 249 12.29 -12.39 -20.28
C ASN A 249 11.38 -12.02 -21.48
N GLY A 250 10.19 -11.48 -21.22
CA GLY A 250 9.23 -11.02 -22.22
C GLY A 250 8.11 -10.15 -21.61
N PRO A 251 7.30 -9.48 -22.45
CA PRO A 251 6.24 -8.58 -21.97
C PRO A 251 5.05 -9.34 -21.37
N VAL A 252 4.79 -10.57 -21.83
CA VAL A 252 3.81 -11.49 -21.26
C VAL A 252 4.46 -12.38 -20.21
N GLY A 253 3.79 -12.64 -19.09
CA GLY A 253 4.29 -13.54 -18.06
C GLY A 253 3.22 -13.93 -17.05
N THR A 254 3.66 -14.56 -15.96
CA THR A 254 2.79 -15.01 -14.87
C THR A 254 3.30 -14.54 -13.51
N ILE A 255 2.44 -14.65 -12.52
CA ILE A 255 2.77 -14.53 -11.10
C ILE A 255 2.12 -15.70 -10.37
N ASP A 256 2.92 -16.44 -9.61
CA ASP A 256 2.44 -17.50 -8.73
C ASP A 256 2.76 -17.13 -7.29
N TYR A 257 1.73 -17.03 -6.45
CA TYR A 257 1.86 -16.87 -5.01
C TYR A 257 1.07 -17.97 -4.31
N GLY A 258 1.73 -19.07 -3.96
CA GLY A 258 1.06 -20.23 -3.36
C GLY A 258 0.00 -20.81 -4.30
N ASN A 259 -1.27 -20.71 -3.90
CA ASN A 259 -2.41 -21.17 -4.73
C ASN A 259 -3.13 -20.02 -5.45
N TYR A 260 -2.51 -18.84 -5.55
CA TYR A 260 -3.02 -17.70 -6.31
C TYR A 260 -2.17 -17.54 -7.56
N HIS A 261 -2.83 -17.33 -8.70
CA HIS A 261 -2.16 -17.26 -9.98
C HIS A 261 -2.64 -16.03 -10.77
N GLY A 262 -1.71 -15.33 -11.39
CA GLY A 262 -1.99 -14.12 -12.16
C GLY A 262 -1.32 -14.12 -13.52
N LEU A 263 -2.02 -13.56 -14.50
CA LEU A 263 -1.51 -13.36 -15.86
C LEU A 263 -1.11 -11.90 -16.06
N LEU A 264 0.12 -11.68 -16.52
CA LEU A 264 0.66 -10.36 -16.86
C LEU A 264 0.67 -10.25 -18.39
N LEU A 265 -0.21 -9.42 -18.95
CA LEU A 265 -0.49 -9.41 -20.38
C LEU A 265 -0.01 -8.13 -21.05
N ASN A 266 0.50 -8.27 -22.28
CA ASN A 266 0.88 -7.15 -23.14
C ASN A 266 -0.37 -6.68 -23.89
N ASP A 267 -1.15 -5.85 -23.22
CA ASP A 267 -2.36 -5.22 -23.77
C ASP A 267 -2.33 -3.71 -23.58
N HIS A 268 -2.18 -2.99 -24.68
CA HIS A 268 -2.26 -1.53 -24.78
C HIS A 268 -2.62 -1.14 -26.23
N PRO A 269 -3.01 0.11 -26.53
CA PRO A 269 -3.47 0.49 -27.87
C PRO A 269 -2.53 0.13 -29.04
N GLY A 270 -1.21 0.14 -28.82
CA GLY A 270 -0.20 -0.27 -29.81
C GLY A 270 -0.01 -1.78 -29.99
N HIS A 271 -0.55 -2.60 -29.09
CA HIS A 271 -0.44 -4.06 -29.07
C HIS A 271 -1.72 -4.64 -28.45
N PRO A 272 -2.85 -4.57 -29.16
CA PRO A 272 -4.13 -4.91 -28.57
C PRO A 272 -4.34 -6.43 -28.52
N ILE A 273 -4.70 -6.95 -27.35
CA ILE A 273 -4.75 -8.40 -27.10
C ILE A 273 -5.79 -9.14 -27.96
N ASP A 274 -6.89 -8.49 -28.34
CA ASP A 274 -7.93 -9.07 -29.20
C ASP A 274 -7.45 -9.37 -30.63
N ARG A 275 -6.28 -8.83 -31.02
CA ARG A 275 -5.62 -9.08 -32.31
C ARG A 275 -4.40 -9.99 -32.19
N ASP A 276 -4.02 -10.39 -30.99
CA ASP A 276 -2.90 -11.28 -30.72
C ASP A 276 -3.41 -12.71 -30.43
N ALA A 277 -3.50 -13.50 -31.49
CA ALA A 277 -3.96 -14.88 -31.39
C ALA A 277 -3.04 -15.75 -30.52
N ASP A 278 -1.75 -15.43 -30.43
CA ASP A 278 -0.76 -16.24 -29.71
C ASP A 278 -0.89 -16.01 -28.21
N GLN A 279 -1.01 -14.74 -27.81
CA GLN A 279 -1.27 -14.39 -26.42
C GLN A 279 -2.65 -14.86 -25.95
N LEU A 280 -3.68 -14.80 -26.79
CA LEU A 280 -4.99 -15.39 -26.45
C LEU A 280 -4.90 -16.91 -26.26
N ARG A 281 -4.15 -17.64 -27.10
CA ARG A 281 -3.91 -19.08 -26.90
C ARG A 281 -3.13 -19.36 -25.62
N PHE A 282 -2.14 -18.53 -25.30
CA PHE A 282 -1.40 -18.60 -24.05
C PHE A 282 -2.35 -18.44 -22.85
N VAL A 283 -3.15 -17.38 -22.82
CA VAL A 283 -4.15 -17.14 -21.76
C VAL A 283 -5.10 -18.33 -21.60
N ASP A 284 -5.62 -18.85 -22.70
CA ASP A 284 -6.54 -19.99 -22.70
C ASP A 284 -5.89 -21.25 -22.10
N ALA A 285 -4.66 -21.57 -22.52
CA ALA A 285 -3.95 -22.74 -22.04
C ALA A 285 -3.51 -22.62 -20.59
N ASP A 286 -3.07 -21.44 -20.16
CA ASP A 286 -2.52 -21.22 -18.83
C ASP A 286 -3.61 -21.24 -17.76
N LEU A 287 -4.74 -20.55 -17.99
CA LEU A 287 -5.90 -20.60 -17.09
C LEU A 287 -6.44 -22.02 -16.90
N GLN A 288 -6.40 -22.86 -17.93
CA GLN A 288 -6.81 -24.26 -17.82
C GLN A 288 -5.89 -25.07 -16.91
N ARG A 289 -4.57 -24.84 -16.97
CA ARG A 289 -3.59 -25.48 -16.06
C ARG A 289 -3.80 -25.04 -14.61
N HIS A 290 -4.22 -23.78 -14.43
CA HIS A 290 -4.41 -23.14 -13.12
C HIS A 290 -5.88 -23.06 -12.69
N ALA A 291 -6.77 -23.90 -13.25
CA ALA A 291 -8.20 -23.93 -12.88
C ALA A 291 -8.45 -24.33 -11.41
N ARG A 292 -7.43 -24.86 -10.72
CA ARG A 292 -7.49 -25.27 -9.30
C ARG A 292 -6.97 -24.22 -8.33
N SER A 293 -6.43 -23.10 -8.82
CA SER A 293 -6.05 -21.96 -7.99
C SER A 293 -7.23 -21.49 -7.13
N THR A 294 -6.94 -20.87 -5.99
CA THR A 294 -7.95 -20.25 -5.11
C THR A 294 -8.75 -19.22 -5.92
N PHE A 295 -8.04 -18.33 -6.60
CA PHE A 295 -8.56 -17.59 -7.74
C PHE A 295 -7.42 -17.23 -8.70
N ASN A 296 -7.81 -16.91 -9.92
CA ASN A 296 -6.96 -16.35 -10.95
C ASN A 296 -7.25 -14.85 -11.12
N PHE A 297 -6.24 -14.07 -11.46
CA PHE A 297 -6.39 -12.66 -11.78
C PHE A 297 -5.62 -12.27 -13.04
N ILE A 298 -6.03 -11.19 -13.69
CA ILE A 298 -5.48 -10.72 -14.95
C ILE A 298 -4.95 -9.32 -14.73
N VAL A 299 -3.79 -9.02 -15.29
CA VAL A 299 -3.14 -7.72 -15.17
C VAL A 299 -2.81 -7.23 -16.57
N VAL A 300 -3.23 -6.01 -16.89
CA VAL A 300 -3.05 -5.36 -18.20
C VAL A 300 -2.66 -3.89 -18.02
N ASN A 301 -2.06 -3.27 -19.03
CA ASN A 301 -1.92 -1.81 -19.05
C ASN A 301 -3.22 -1.13 -19.49
N SER A 302 -3.89 -1.66 -20.52
CA SER A 302 -5.12 -1.08 -21.06
C SER A 302 -6.33 -1.28 -20.15
N ASP A 303 -7.13 -0.23 -19.99
CA ASP A 303 -8.45 -0.28 -19.37
C ASP A 303 -9.58 -0.57 -20.38
N GLU A 304 -9.28 -0.82 -21.65
CA GLU A 304 -10.30 -1.00 -22.70
C GLU A 304 -11.02 -2.37 -22.65
N LEU A 305 -10.62 -3.29 -21.77
CA LEU A 305 -11.25 -4.61 -21.56
C LEU A 305 -11.34 -5.49 -22.81
N ARG A 306 -10.39 -5.36 -23.75
CA ARG A 306 -10.40 -6.06 -25.05
C ARG A 306 -10.37 -7.58 -24.92
N LEU A 307 -9.74 -8.10 -23.86
CA LEU A 307 -9.78 -9.54 -23.55
C LEU A 307 -11.20 -10.06 -23.32
N LEU A 308 -12.04 -9.29 -22.62
CA LEU A 308 -13.44 -9.68 -22.38
C LEU A 308 -14.24 -9.67 -23.68
N ASP A 309 -13.97 -8.72 -24.57
CA ASP A 309 -14.59 -8.67 -25.90
C ASP A 309 -14.22 -9.92 -26.72
N ALA A 310 -12.93 -10.27 -26.74
CA ALA A 310 -12.45 -11.48 -27.42
C ALA A 310 -13.08 -12.76 -26.86
N TRP A 311 -13.28 -12.86 -25.55
CA TRP A 311 -13.95 -14.01 -24.93
C TRP A 311 -15.45 -14.07 -25.23
N ARG A 312 -16.15 -12.93 -25.22
CA ARG A 312 -17.56 -12.87 -25.63
C ARG A 312 -17.79 -13.32 -27.06
N GLN A 313 -16.90 -12.93 -27.97
CA GLN A 313 -16.96 -13.37 -29.36
C GLN A 313 -16.76 -14.88 -29.52
N ARG A 314 -16.07 -15.53 -28.58
CA ARG A 314 -15.79 -16.97 -28.58
C ARG A 314 -16.80 -17.80 -27.78
N GLY A 315 -17.70 -17.18 -27.01
CA GLY A 315 -18.73 -17.89 -26.26
C GLY A 315 -19.16 -17.19 -24.96
N ASP A 316 -19.63 -17.99 -24.01
CA ASP A 316 -20.11 -17.51 -22.72
C ASP A 316 -18.93 -17.11 -21.81
N VAL A 317 -18.66 -15.81 -21.75
CA VAL A 317 -17.61 -15.22 -20.91
C VAL A 317 -17.86 -15.44 -19.41
N ALA A 318 -19.11 -15.47 -18.94
CA ALA A 318 -19.42 -15.65 -17.53
C ALA A 318 -19.14 -17.09 -17.09
N ALA A 319 -19.59 -18.07 -17.88
CA ALA A 319 -19.26 -19.48 -17.66
C ALA A 319 -17.75 -19.70 -17.67
N ARG A 320 -17.05 -19.02 -18.58
CA ARG A 320 -15.59 -19.06 -18.66
C ARG A 320 -14.90 -18.52 -17.42
N LEU A 321 -15.22 -17.28 -17.00
CA LEU A 321 -14.64 -16.66 -15.79
C LEU A 321 -14.87 -17.55 -14.55
N SER A 322 -16.07 -18.13 -14.42
CA SER A 322 -16.39 -19.04 -13.32
C SER A 322 -15.59 -20.35 -13.38
N ARG A 323 -15.49 -20.98 -14.56
CA ARG A 323 -14.74 -22.23 -14.76
C ARG A 323 -13.26 -22.03 -14.46
N ASP A 324 -12.70 -20.95 -14.98
CA ASP A 324 -11.28 -20.62 -14.88
C ASP A 324 -10.98 -19.83 -13.59
N ARG A 325 -11.97 -19.67 -12.70
CA ARG A 325 -11.87 -18.93 -11.42
C ARG A 325 -11.22 -17.55 -11.53
N VAL A 326 -11.43 -16.86 -12.64
CA VAL A 326 -10.92 -15.51 -12.83
C VAL A 326 -11.83 -14.55 -12.05
N ARG A 327 -11.29 -13.93 -11.00
CA ARG A 327 -12.04 -13.04 -10.10
C ARG A 327 -11.75 -11.57 -10.30
N LEU A 328 -10.60 -11.25 -10.87
CA LEU A 328 -10.11 -9.88 -10.88
C LEU A 328 -9.37 -9.58 -12.19
N LEU A 329 -9.65 -8.43 -12.80
CA LEU A 329 -8.85 -7.83 -13.86
C LEU A 329 -8.35 -6.47 -13.38
N ILE A 330 -7.03 -6.32 -13.29
CA ILE A 330 -6.34 -5.13 -12.82
C ILE A 330 -5.77 -4.41 -14.03
N ALA A 331 -6.18 -3.16 -14.24
CA ALA A 331 -5.74 -2.37 -15.39
C ALA A 331 -5.07 -1.06 -14.99
N GLY A 332 -4.15 -0.63 -15.84
CA GLY A 332 -3.72 0.76 -15.88
C GLY A 332 -4.67 1.63 -16.70
N GLY A 333 -4.11 2.40 -17.63
CA GLY A 333 -4.90 3.19 -18.57
C GLY A 333 -5.41 4.49 -17.97
N SER A 334 -5.94 5.37 -18.83
CA SER A 334 -6.40 6.70 -18.45
C SER A 334 -7.88 6.96 -18.76
N SER A 335 -8.56 5.98 -19.38
CA SER A 335 -9.84 6.13 -20.06
C SER A 335 -11.06 5.84 -19.18
N ASP A 336 -11.02 4.78 -18.34
CA ASP A 336 -12.18 4.32 -17.55
C ASP A 336 -11.93 4.41 -16.05
N TRP A 337 -12.63 5.30 -15.34
CA TRP A 337 -12.40 5.58 -13.93
C TRP A 337 -13.27 4.69 -13.05
N ASP A 338 -12.77 3.49 -12.75
CA ASP A 338 -13.48 2.46 -11.96
C ASP A 338 -14.88 2.20 -12.50
N TYR A 339 -14.95 1.65 -13.71
CA TYR A 339 -16.15 1.14 -14.37
C TYR A 339 -17.16 2.20 -14.84
N ALA A 340 -16.87 3.50 -14.73
CA ALA A 340 -17.83 4.51 -15.16
C ALA A 340 -18.04 4.46 -16.68
N GLU A 341 -16.97 4.26 -17.45
CA GLU A 341 -16.99 4.27 -18.90
C GLU A 341 -17.27 2.87 -19.51
N PHE A 342 -16.81 1.78 -18.89
CA PHE A 342 -17.02 0.41 -19.39
C PHE A 342 -17.95 -0.48 -18.56
N ALA A 343 -18.81 0.07 -17.69
CA ALA A 343 -19.83 -0.69 -16.95
C ALA A 343 -20.63 -1.67 -17.82
N GLY A 344 -20.97 -1.29 -19.05
CA GLY A 344 -21.68 -2.15 -20.00
C GLY A 344 -20.94 -3.46 -20.31
N LYS A 345 -19.60 -3.43 -20.33
CA LYS A 345 -18.75 -4.61 -20.51
C LYS A 345 -18.67 -5.50 -19.27
N MET A 346 -19.27 -5.11 -18.15
CA MET A 346 -19.31 -5.91 -16.92
C MET A 346 -20.67 -6.54 -16.64
N VAL A 347 -21.69 -6.18 -17.42
CA VAL A 347 -23.04 -6.74 -17.27
C VAL A 347 -23.00 -8.27 -17.40
N GLY A 348 -23.59 -8.95 -16.42
CA GLY A 348 -23.66 -10.42 -16.36
C GLY A 348 -22.43 -11.12 -15.80
N LEU A 349 -21.39 -10.40 -15.37
CA LEU A 349 -20.14 -10.98 -14.85
C LEU A 349 -20.12 -10.97 -13.30
N ALA A 350 -21.10 -11.59 -12.66
CA ALA A 350 -21.21 -11.61 -11.21
C ALA A 350 -19.98 -12.29 -10.55
N GLY A 351 -19.41 -11.65 -9.53
CA GLY A 351 -18.22 -12.15 -8.82
C GLY A 351 -16.91 -12.03 -9.61
N PHE A 352 -16.87 -11.15 -10.61
CA PHE A 352 -15.66 -10.72 -11.30
C PHE A 352 -15.54 -9.19 -11.20
N ASP A 353 -14.40 -8.74 -10.71
CA ASP A 353 -14.08 -7.33 -10.49
C ASP A 353 -13.08 -6.84 -11.56
N PHE A 354 -13.30 -5.66 -12.13
CA PHE A 354 -12.34 -4.87 -12.88
C PHE A 354 -11.82 -3.66 -12.08
N VAL A 355 -10.54 -3.64 -11.75
CA VAL A 355 -9.99 -2.60 -10.89
C VAL A 355 -8.96 -1.77 -11.64
N ARG A 356 -9.14 -0.46 -11.64
CA ARG A 356 -8.14 0.48 -12.12
C ARG A 356 -7.55 1.26 -10.95
N THR A 357 -6.26 1.62 -11.06
CA THR A 357 -5.63 2.54 -10.11
C THR A 357 -5.41 3.90 -10.76
N HIS A 358 -5.71 4.96 -9.99
CA HIS A 358 -5.34 6.33 -10.33
C HIS A 358 -3.82 6.46 -10.56
N GLN A 359 -3.37 7.50 -11.24
CA GLN A 359 -1.95 7.71 -11.58
C GLN A 359 -1.06 7.71 -10.33
N SER A 360 -0.04 6.85 -10.36
CA SER A 360 0.98 6.72 -9.32
C SER A 360 2.08 7.76 -9.47
N SER A 361 1.71 9.00 -9.79
CA SER A 361 2.63 10.13 -9.90
C SER A 361 1.94 11.47 -9.70
N THR A 362 2.75 12.54 -9.70
CA THR A 362 2.29 13.93 -9.62
C THR A 362 1.86 14.51 -10.96
N CYS A 363 1.66 13.68 -11.99
CA CYS A 363 1.20 14.17 -13.28
C CYS A 363 -0.20 14.79 -13.13
N LEU A 364 -0.53 15.81 -13.93
CA LEU A 364 -1.83 16.51 -13.97
C LEU A 364 -2.64 16.20 -15.24
N ARG A 365 -2.23 15.21 -16.04
CA ARG A 365 -2.90 14.82 -17.28
C ARG A 365 -4.05 13.85 -17.03
N ASP A 366 -5.04 13.81 -17.94
CA ASP A 366 -6.08 12.77 -17.97
C ASP A 366 -6.85 12.62 -16.65
N ARG A 367 -7.30 13.74 -16.06
CA ARG A 367 -8.06 13.82 -14.79
C ARG A 367 -7.26 13.42 -13.53
N SER A 368 -5.93 13.33 -13.60
CA SER A 368 -5.13 13.18 -12.38
C SER A 368 -5.09 14.45 -11.54
N THR A 369 -4.68 14.33 -10.28
CA THR A 369 -4.75 15.41 -9.29
C THR A 369 -3.45 16.11 -8.99
N GLY A 370 -2.34 15.66 -9.59
CA GLY A 370 -1.01 16.10 -9.19
C GLY A 370 -0.50 15.48 -7.89
N VAL A 371 -1.21 14.49 -7.34
CA VAL A 371 -0.77 13.68 -6.19
C VAL A 371 -0.71 12.22 -6.65
N SER A 372 0.38 11.52 -6.29
CA SER A 372 0.51 10.10 -6.61
C SER A 372 -0.52 9.27 -5.87
N HIS A 373 -1.05 8.25 -6.53
CA HIS A 373 -2.00 7.32 -5.94
C HIS A 373 -1.52 5.88 -6.02
N TYR A 374 -2.07 5.03 -5.16
CA TYR A 374 -1.92 3.58 -5.22
C TYR A 374 -3.23 2.91 -4.82
N ARG A 375 -3.39 1.62 -5.14
CA ARG A 375 -4.51 0.83 -4.62
C ARG A 375 -4.01 -0.33 -3.78
N VAL A 376 -4.69 -0.55 -2.67
CA VAL A 376 -4.39 -1.62 -1.72
C VAL A 376 -5.42 -2.71 -1.88
N PHE A 377 -4.97 -3.95 -2.04
CA PHE A 377 -5.81 -5.13 -2.09
C PHE A 377 -5.50 -5.98 -0.86
N ASP A 378 -6.48 -6.13 0.03
CA ASP A 378 -6.43 -7.11 1.12
C ASP A 378 -7.13 -8.39 0.63
N VAL A 379 -6.37 -9.48 0.54
CA VAL A 379 -6.87 -10.82 0.19
C VAL A 379 -7.08 -11.62 1.46
N ASP A 380 -8.20 -12.34 1.55
CA ASP A 380 -8.50 -13.31 2.61
C ASP A 380 -9.18 -14.55 2.00
N GLY A 381 -8.38 -15.58 1.71
CA GLY A 381 -8.85 -16.72 0.93
C GLY A 381 -9.24 -16.30 -0.48
N ASP A 382 -10.48 -16.55 -0.88
CA ASP A 382 -11.03 -16.15 -2.18
C ASP A 382 -11.64 -14.74 -2.20
N GLN A 383 -11.67 -14.05 -1.05
CA GLN A 383 -12.21 -12.71 -0.93
C GLN A 383 -11.12 -11.67 -1.20
N VAL A 384 -11.45 -10.65 -1.99
CA VAL A 384 -10.56 -9.53 -2.28
C VAL A 384 -11.25 -8.22 -1.92
N ARG A 385 -10.62 -7.43 -1.05
CA ARG A 385 -11.09 -6.10 -0.67
C ARG A 385 -10.13 -5.04 -1.19
N TYR A 386 -10.64 -4.15 -2.03
CA TYR A 386 -9.85 -3.08 -2.66
C TYR A 386 -10.55 -1.71 -2.65
N ILE A 387 -11.79 -1.67 -2.14
CA ILE A 387 -12.58 -0.45 -2.05
C ILE A 387 -12.06 0.35 -0.86
N TYR A 388 -11.39 1.47 -1.16
CA TYR A 388 -11.05 2.45 -0.13
C TYR A 388 -12.33 3.17 0.34
N PRO A 389 -12.59 3.23 1.67
CA PRO A 389 -13.73 3.98 2.22
C PRO A 389 -13.68 5.44 1.77
N SER A 390 -14.83 6.05 1.51
CA SER A 390 -14.87 7.44 1.07
C SER A 390 -14.14 8.34 2.07
N ASP A 391 -13.14 9.08 1.59
CA ASP A 391 -12.51 10.17 2.34
C ASP A 391 -12.98 11.49 1.73
N PRO A 392 -13.72 12.34 2.46
CA PRO A 392 -14.17 13.64 1.95
C PRO A 392 -13.04 14.59 1.56
N CYS A 393 -11.83 14.35 2.06
CA CYS A 393 -10.66 15.18 1.79
C CYS A 393 -10.08 14.91 0.40
N ALA A 394 -10.43 13.78 -0.20
CA ALA A 394 -10.21 13.51 -1.60
C ALA A 394 -11.50 13.84 -2.36
N GLU A 395 -11.40 14.47 -3.53
CA GLU A 395 -12.53 14.61 -4.45
C GLU A 395 -13.14 13.22 -4.76
N ARG A 396 -14.22 13.14 -5.54
CA ARG A 396 -14.86 11.86 -5.95
C ARG A 396 -13.96 10.95 -6.83
N LEU A 397 -12.65 11.03 -6.67
CA LEU A 397 -11.63 10.22 -7.27
C LEU A 397 -11.61 8.91 -6.52
N GLN A 398 -12.41 8.01 -7.06
CA GLN A 398 -12.84 6.76 -6.44
C GLN A 398 -11.66 5.82 -6.15
N HIS A 399 -11.77 5.21 -4.97
CA HIS A 399 -11.11 4.00 -4.44
C HIS A 399 -9.57 3.87 -4.48
N SER A 400 -8.81 4.87 -4.91
CA SER A 400 -7.35 4.89 -4.78
C SER A 400 -6.89 5.72 -3.57
N VAL A 401 -5.81 5.28 -2.94
CA VAL A 401 -5.20 5.94 -1.79
C VAL A 401 -4.24 7.02 -2.29
N PRO A 402 -4.45 8.30 -1.95
CA PRO A 402 -3.47 9.34 -2.24
C PRO A 402 -2.23 9.17 -1.36
N ALA A 403 -1.05 9.30 -1.95
CA ALA A 403 0.20 9.36 -1.21
C ALA A 403 0.29 10.65 -0.37
N GLY A 404 1.16 10.63 0.64
CA GLY A 404 1.30 11.67 1.66
C GLY A 404 0.36 11.52 2.86
N ARG A 405 -0.40 10.43 2.96
CA ARG A 405 -1.37 10.17 4.04
C ARG A 405 -0.85 9.21 5.11
N LEU A 406 0.22 8.49 4.84
CA LEU A 406 0.91 7.65 5.80
C LEU A 406 2.31 8.22 6.03
N ARG A 407 2.65 8.55 7.28
CA ARG A 407 3.94 9.17 7.58
C ARG A 407 4.64 8.44 8.70
N VAL A 408 5.93 8.21 8.53
CA VAL A 408 6.82 7.72 9.59
C VAL A 408 7.85 8.80 9.89
N THR A 409 8.02 9.14 11.16
CA THR A 409 9.12 9.98 11.65
C THR A 409 9.90 9.23 12.72
N PHE A 410 11.23 9.29 12.63
CA PHE A 410 12.13 8.67 13.60
C PHE A 410 12.71 9.72 14.54
N ASP A 411 12.74 9.41 15.84
CA ASP A 411 13.42 10.19 16.87
C ASP A 411 14.81 9.59 17.12
N GLY A 412 15.78 10.04 16.31
CA GLY A 412 17.17 9.58 16.33
C GLY A 412 17.67 9.06 14.99
N PRO A 413 18.99 8.82 14.86
CA PRO A 413 19.59 8.30 13.64
C PRO A 413 19.20 6.83 13.40
N THR A 414 18.82 6.51 12.15
CA THR A 414 18.41 5.15 11.72
C THR A 414 19.56 4.35 11.11
N ASP A 415 20.80 4.66 11.49
CA ASP A 415 22.03 4.09 10.95
C ASP A 415 22.62 2.94 11.80
N GLY A 416 21.96 2.60 12.91
CA GLY A 416 22.43 1.58 13.84
C GLY A 416 23.38 2.08 14.93
N SER A 417 23.62 3.38 15.04
CA SER A 417 24.45 3.97 16.10
C SER A 417 23.73 4.14 17.43
N ALA A 418 22.40 4.29 17.41
CA ALA A 418 21.59 4.56 18.59
C ALA A 418 21.24 3.29 19.39
N ASP A 419 21.27 3.39 20.73
CA ASP A 419 20.86 2.30 21.62
C ASP A 419 19.34 2.16 21.77
N ARG A 420 18.61 3.21 21.38
CA ARG A 420 17.15 3.25 21.32
C ARG A 420 16.71 4.14 20.17
N LEU A 421 15.58 3.80 19.57
CA LEU A 421 15.00 4.53 18.45
C LEU A 421 13.49 4.46 18.54
N THR A 422 12.82 5.60 18.42
CA THR A 422 11.35 5.67 18.39
C THR A 422 10.88 6.05 17.00
N ALA A 423 9.89 5.34 16.48
CA ALA A 423 9.16 5.74 15.28
C ALA A 423 7.76 6.23 15.69
N THR A 424 7.35 7.38 15.18
CA THR A 424 5.96 7.85 15.22
C THR A 424 5.35 7.65 13.84
N ILE A 425 4.26 6.90 13.78
CA ILE A 425 3.55 6.56 12.55
C ILE A 425 2.20 7.25 12.58
N GLN A 426 1.93 8.08 11.59
CA GLN A 426 0.66 8.76 11.40
C GLN A 426 -0.10 8.11 10.26
N ASN A 427 -1.32 7.67 10.54
CA ASN A 427 -2.27 7.24 9.53
C ASN A 427 -3.35 8.32 9.40
N ASN A 428 -3.37 9.06 8.30
CA ASN A 428 -4.40 10.06 8.01
C ASN A 428 -5.51 9.50 7.11
N LEU A 429 -5.52 8.20 6.85
CA LEU A 429 -6.52 7.55 6.01
C LEU A 429 -7.73 7.11 6.84
N ASN A 430 -8.89 7.07 6.18
CA ASN A 430 -10.13 6.54 6.73
C ASN A 430 -10.19 5.00 6.71
N GLN A 431 -9.04 4.35 6.82
CA GLN A 431 -8.89 2.90 6.80
C GLN A 431 -7.78 2.49 7.76
N ALA A 432 -8.05 1.46 8.56
CA ALA A 432 -7.05 0.84 9.41
C ALA A 432 -6.21 -0.17 8.62
N PHE A 433 -4.93 -0.26 8.94
CA PHE A 433 -4.00 -1.23 8.38
C PHE A 433 -3.40 -2.09 9.48
N ARG A 434 -3.69 -3.39 9.43
CA ARG A 434 -3.03 -4.38 10.29
C ARG A 434 -1.68 -4.79 9.72
N ASP A 435 -0.78 -5.25 10.58
CA ASP A 435 0.57 -5.74 10.22
C ASP A 435 1.37 -4.73 9.38
N ALA A 436 1.26 -3.43 9.69
CA ALA A 436 2.15 -2.43 9.08
C ALA A 436 3.57 -2.63 9.60
N ARG A 437 4.58 -2.53 8.72
CA ARG A 437 5.96 -2.89 9.06
C ARG A 437 6.91 -1.73 8.98
N LEU A 438 7.84 -1.74 9.93
CA LEU A 438 8.90 -0.78 10.09
C LEU A 438 10.23 -1.50 10.14
N TRP A 439 11.26 -0.86 9.58
CA TRP A 439 12.63 -1.30 9.72
C TRP A 439 13.39 -0.34 10.61
N PHE A 440 13.97 -0.88 11.67
CA PHE A 440 14.83 -0.16 12.60
C PHE A 440 16.27 -0.67 12.48
N ARG A 441 17.23 0.21 12.76
CA ARG A 441 18.62 -0.16 13.02
C ARG A 441 19.02 0.38 14.38
N VAL A 442 19.35 -0.51 15.30
CA VAL A 442 19.81 -0.17 16.66
C VAL A 442 21.14 -0.82 16.96
N ALA A 443 21.96 -0.19 17.80
CA ALA A 443 23.30 -0.66 18.11
C ALA A 443 23.31 -2.12 18.60
N ARG A 444 24.37 -2.86 18.27
CA ARG A 444 24.58 -4.21 18.79
C ARG A 444 25.74 -4.17 19.78
N ARG A 445 25.41 -3.88 21.05
CA ARG A 445 26.41 -3.76 22.14
C ARG A 445 26.92 -5.09 22.65
N PHE A 446 26.07 -6.12 22.60
CA PHE A 446 26.39 -7.46 23.07
C PHE A 446 26.23 -8.46 21.93
N ALA A 447 27.14 -9.44 21.88
CA ALA A 447 27.07 -10.51 20.89
C ALA A 447 25.82 -11.38 21.12
N SER A 448 25.49 -11.62 22.39
CA SER A 448 24.29 -12.29 22.89
C SER A 448 23.24 -11.27 23.34
N GLY A 449 21.96 -11.57 23.08
CA GLY A 449 20.83 -10.70 23.41
C GLY A 449 20.12 -10.18 22.16
N GLN A 450 18.79 -10.29 22.16
CA GLN A 450 17.95 -9.72 21.12
C GLN A 450 17.49 -8.31 21.54
N PRO A 451 17.32 -7.40 20.57
CA PRO A 451 16.72 -6.10 20.85
C PRO A 451 15.29 -6.29 21.36
N ALA A 452 14.82 -5.34 22.15
CA ALA A 452 13.46 -5.34 22.70
C ALA A 452 12.64 -4.25 22.04
N VAL A 453 11.34 -4.51 21.88
CA VAL A 453 10.39 -3.58 21.28
C VAL A 453 9.18 -3.35 22.19
N THR A 454 8.56 -2.19 22.08
CA THR A 454 7.26 -1.90 22.70
C THR A 454 6.44 -0.97 21.78
N GLY A 455 5.11 -1.01 21.92
CA GLY A 455 4.19 -0.36 20.97
C GLY A 455 4.03 -1.12 19.64
N GLY A 456 4.68 -2.27 19.48
CA GLY A 456 4.62 -3.15 18.31
C GLY A 456 5.15 -4.54 18.65
N THR A 457 5.32 -5.38 17.62
CA THR A 457 5.79 -6.77 17.73
C THR A 457 7.08 -6.94 16.93
N LEU A 458 8.14 -7.45 17.57
CA LEU A 458 9.40 -7.72 16.90
C LEU A 458 9.22 -9.01 16.08
N LEU A 459 9.18 -8.87 14.76
CA LEU A 459 9.06 -10.02 13.87
C LEU A 459 10.42 -10.66 13.62
N ARG A 460 11.47 -9.83 13.50
CA ARG A 460 12.81 -10.29 13.19
C ARG A 460 13.88 -9.33 13.69
N ALA A 461 15.01 -9.89 14.12
CA ALA A 461 16.25 -9.14 14.36
C ALA A 461 17.41 -9.82 13.63
N ILE A 462 18.01 -9.12 12.66
CA ILE A 462 19.12 -9.58 11.84
C ILE A 462 20.43 -8.99 12.38
N PRO A 463 21.45 -9.81 12.71
CA PRO A 463 22.75 -9.31 13.15
C PRO A 463 23.56 -8.77 11.95
N ALA A 464 23.50 -7.46 11.70
CA ALA A 464 24.18 -6.80 10.58
C ALA A 464 25.52 -6.16 11.02
N GLY A 465 26.44 -6.98 11.53
CA GLY A 465 27.72 -6.51 12.05
C GLY A 465 27.57 -5.75 13.37
N LYS A 466 27.70 -4.41 13.33
CA LYS A 466 27.70 -3.53 14.53
C LYS A 466 26.30 -3.14 15.02
N TYR A 467 25.24 -3.51 14.31
CA TYR A 467 23.87 -3.20 14.66
C TYR A 467 22.93 -4.38 14.42
N TRP A 468 21.72 -4.27 14.96
CA TRP A 468 20.58 -5.13 14.67
C TRP A 468 19.68 -4.44 13.65
N ALA A 469 19.43 -5.08 12.51
CA ALA A 469 18.39 -4.66 11.57
C ALA A 469 17.08 -5.39 11.94
N CYS A 470 16.09 -4.64 12.39
CA CYS A 470 14.89 -5.19 13.01
C CYS A 470 13.65 -4.87 12.19
N GLU A 471 12.87 -5.90 11.88
CA GLU A 471 11.53 -5.78 11.30
C GLU A 471 10.52 -5.81 12.45
N VAL A 472 9.74 -4.73 12.57
CA VAL A 472 8.73 -4.57 13.62
C VAL A 472 7.36 -4.37 12.97
N ALA A 473 6.39 -5.16 13.41
CA ALA A 473 4.99 -5.00 13.03
C ALA A 473 4.23 -4.12 14.04
N CYS A 474 3.28 -3.34 13.55
CA CYS A 474 2.31 -2.62 14.36
C CYS A 474 0.98 -2.50 13.60
N ASP A 475 -0.11 -2.37 14.34
CA ASP A 475 -1.41 -2.04 13.74
C ASP A 475 -1.58 -0.53 13.70
N LEU A 476 -2.08 -0.01 12.57
CA LEU A 476 -2.34 1.40 12.32
C LEU A 476 -3.86 1.63 12.25
N PRO A 477 -4.49 2.11 13.33
CA PRO A 477 -5.91 2.49 13.29
C PRO A 477 -6.15 3.62 12.29
N ASP A 478 -7.37 3.73 11.79
CA ASP A 478 -7.78 4.83 10.90
C ASP A 478 -7.67 6.19 11.62
N LYS A 479 -7.14 7.20 10.90
CA LYS A 479 -6.95 8.57 11.39
C LYS A 479 -6.25 8.66 12.76
N ALA A 480 -5.28 7.76 13.02
CA ALA A 480 -4.60 7.64 14.30
C ALA A 480 -3.08 7.85 14.21
N THR A 481 -2.44 7.89 15.37
CA THR A 481 -0.97 7.96 15.50
C THR A 481 -0.49 6.87 16.43
N VAL A 482 0.45 6.06 15.98
CA VAL A 482 1.06 4.96 16.72
C VAL A 482 2.51 5.33 17.02
N ARG A 483 3.03 4.95 18.18
CA ARG A 483 4.46 5.05 18.49
C ARG A 483 5.02 3.67 18.78
N VAL A 484 6.15 3.37 18.15
CA VAL A 484 6.89 2.13 18.32
C VAL A 484 8.29 2.49 18.77
N MET A 485 8.76 1.88 19.86
CA MET A 485 10.13 2.07 20.34
C MET A 485 10.88 0.74 20.31
N LEU A 486 12.08 0.77 19.73
CA LEU A 486 13.03 -0.34 19.74
C LEU A 486 14.25 0.08 20.56
N ALA A 487 14.76 -0.81 21.39
CA ALA A 487 16.01 -0.61 22.13
C ALA A 487 16.87 -1.87 22.15
N THR A 488 18.16 -1.69 22.46
CA THR A 488 19.11 -2.81 22.57
C THR A 488 18.81 -3.74 23.75
N SER A 489 18.11 -3.25 24.78
CA SER A 489 17.72 -4.01 25.95
C SER A 489 16.31 -3.61 26.41
N ALA A 490 15.56 -4.57 26.98
CA ALA A 490 14.22 -4.33 27.51
C ALA A 490 14.20 -3.29 28.65
N ARG A 491 15.29 -3.16 29.41
CA ARG A 491 15.41 -2.18 30.50
C ARG A 491 15.40 -0.73 30.02
N ASP A 492 15.74 -0.52 28.75
CA ASP A 492 15.82 0.82 28.14
C ASP A 492 14.47 1.24 27.55
N LEU A 493 13.47 0.34 27.56
CA LEU A 493 12.10 0.64 27.18
C LEU A 493 11.31 1.17 28.39
N PRO A 494 10.43 2.16 28.20
CA PRO A 494 9.52 2.57 29.26
C PRO A 494 8.62 1.38 29.64
N PRO A 495 8.32 1.14 30.93
CA PRO A 495 7.42 0.07 31.32
C PRO A 495 6.00 0.31 30.76
N ALA A 496 5.25 -0.77 30.53
CA ALA A 496 3.82 -0.67 30.27
C ALA A 496 3.10 -0.25 31.56
N PRO A 497 2.11 0.65 31.50
CA PRO A 497 1.21 0.88 32.63
C PRO A 497 0.57 -0.45 33.04
N ALA A 498 0.45 -0.73 34.34
CA ALA A 498 -0.22 -1.93 34.85
C ALA A 498 -1.75 -1.77 34.79
N LEU A 499 -2.26 -1.34 33.64
CA LEU A 499 -3.66 -1.03 33.40
C LEU A 499 -4.15 -1.85 32.21
N THR A 500 -5.32 -2.47 32.34
CA THR A 500 -6.02 -3.10 31.24
C THR A 500 -7.15 -2.19 30.78
N VAL A 501 -7.34 -2.11 29.47
CA VAL A 501 -8.36 -1.27 28.83
C VAL A 501 -9.23 -2.17 27.96
N SER A 502 -10.54 -2.05 28.10
CA SER A 502 -11.53 -2.72 27.25
C SER A 502 -12.70 -1.79 26.93
N VAL A 503 -13.49 -2.11 25.90
CA VAL A 503 -14.71 -1.36 25.56
C VAL A 503 -15.89 -2.32 25.60
N GLU A 504 -16.95 -1.90 26.29
CA GLU A 504 -18.22 -2.61 26.35
C GLU A 504 -19.30 -1.85 25.57
N GLY A 505 -20.15 -2.59 24.85
CA GLY A 505 -21.26 -2.06 24.07
C GLY A 505 -21.33 -2.70 22.67
N PRO A 506 -22.16 -2.16 21.76
CA PRO A 506 -22.33 -2.73 20.43
C PRO A 506 -21.11 -2.45 19.53
N SER A 507 -20.74 -3.43 18.70
CA SER A 507 -19.73 -3.26 17.67
C SER A 507 -20.27 -2.57 16.41
N ASP A 508 -21.58 -2.66 16.15
CA ASP A 508 -22.28 -1.90 15.11
C ASP A 508 -22.89 -0.62 15.72
N LEU A 509 -22.31 0.53 15.37
CA LEU A 509 -22.70 1.86 15.80
C LEU A 509 -23.54 2.57 14.73
N LEU A 510 -24.76 2.93 15.09
CA LEU A 510 -25.68 3.71 14.28
C LEU A 510 -25.59 5.17 14.69
N PHE A 511 -25.26 6.02 13.74
CA PHE A 511 -25.22 7.46 13.89
C PHE A 511 -26.36 8.11 13.11
N THR A 512 -26.84 9.25 13.60
CA THR A 512 -27.78 10.12 12.90
C THR A 512 -27.13 11.48 12.76
N GLU A 513 -27.21 12.09 11.57
CA GLU A 513 -26.79 13.47 11.37
C GLU A 513 -27.72 14.40 12.15
N ARG A 514 -27.13 15.33 12.88
CA ARG A 514 -27.80 16.38 13.64
C ARG A 514 -27.29 17.72 13.17
N VAL A 515 -28.17 18.72 13.20
CA VAL A 515 -27.84 20.10 12.89
C VAL A 515 -28.24 20.92 14.11
N THR A 516 -27.33 21.74 14.62
CA THR A 516 -27.67 22.70 15.68
C THR A 516 -28.45 23.88 15.11
N ASP A 517 -29.10 24.67 15.96
CA ASP A 517 -29.84 25.88 15.55
C ASP A 517 -28.99 26.93 14.82
N PHE A 518 -27.66 26.87 14.98
CA PHE A 518 -26.69 27.74 14.29
C PHE A 518 -26.00 27.06 13.09
N GLY A 519 -26.53 25.92 12.62
CA GLY A 519 -26.11 25.27 11.38
C GLY A 519 -24.91 24.32 11.49
N LEU A 520 -24.41 24.03 12.69
CA LEU A 520 -23.31 23.06 12.85
C LEU A 520 -23.84 21.64 12.68
N ARG A 521 -23.27 20.92 11.71
CA ARG A 521 -23.56 19.51 11.46
C ARG A 521 -22.65 18.62 12.30
N TYR A 522 -23.21 17.59 12.92
CA TYR A 522 -22.47 16.57 13.65
C TYR A 522 -23.21 15.24 13.60
N ALA A 523 -22.51 14.14 13.85
CA ALA A 523 -23.08 12.81 13.96
C ALA A 523 -23.26 12.45 15.44
N SER A 524 -24.42 11.94 15.83
CA SER A 524 -24.63 11.41 17.17
C SER A 524 -25.24 10.01 17.17
N SER A 525 -24.89 9.20 18.17
CA SER A 525 -25.49 7.89 18.42
C SER A 525 -26.17 7.87 19.79
N SER A 526 -27.34 7.24 19.86
CA SER A 526 -28.03 6.95 21.13
C SER A 526 -27.52 5.66 21.78
N GLN A 527 -26.71 4.87 21.08
CA GLN A 527 -26.09 3.67 21.64
C GLN A 527 -24.99 4.07 22.64
N SER A 528 -24.83 3.25 23.68
CA SER A 528 -23.82 3.46 24.71
C SER A 528 -22.58 2.61 24.43
N LEU A 529 -21.42 3.25 24.39
CA LEU A 529 -20.13 2.59 24.57
C LEU A 529 -19.56 2.96 25.94
N THR A 530 -19.00 1.99 26.65
CA THR A 530 -18.38 2.20 27.96
C THR A 530 -16.93 1.76 27.91
N LEU A 531 -16.03 2.67 28.23
CA LEU A 531 -14.62 2.35 28.43
C LEU A 531 -14.43 1.74 29.81
N VAL A 532 -13.86 0.55 29.87
CA VAL A 532 -13.55 -0.15 31.12
C VAL A 532 -12.04 -0.15 31.32
N VAL A 533 -11.59 0.47 32.41
CA VAL A 533 -10.18 0.54 32.77
C VAL A 533 -9.98 -0.13 34.12
N ARG A 534 -9.08 -1.10 34.20
CA ARG A 534 -8.77 -1.81 35.44
C ARG A 534 -7.30 -1.71 35.78
N ASN A 535 -6.99 -1.44 37.04
CA ASN A 535 -5.62 -1.41 37.55
C ASN A 535 -5.21 -2.79 38.06
N GLU A 536 -4.30 -3.45 37.35
CA GLU A 536 -3.71 -4.74 37.73
C GLU A 536 -2.40 -4.55 38.55
N GLY A 537 -1.99 -3.31 38.76
CA GLY A 537 -0.81 -2.95 39.55
C GLY A 537 -1.03 -3.07 41.05
N GLN A 538 0.05 -2.92 41.81
CA GLN A 538 0.06 -2.98 43.27
C GLN A 538 -0.10 -1.61 43.94
N SER A 539 -0.11 -0.53 43.15
CA SER A 539 -0.23 0.85 43.63
C SER A 539 -1.36 1.58 42.91
N PRO A 540 -2.00 2.59 43.54
CA PRO A 540 -2.94 3.46 42.84
C PRO A 540 -2.28 4.10 41.61
N ALA A 541 -3.01 4.10 40.48
CA ALA A 541 -2.52 4.65 39.22
C ALA A 541 -3.34 5.89 38.83
N PRO A 542 -2.69 7.02 38.50
CA PRO A 542 -3.37 8.12 37.82
C PRO A 542 -3.66 7.69 36.37
N VAL A 543 -4.86 8.01 35.88
CA VAL A 543 -5.30 7.62 34.54
C VAL A 543 -6.00 8.80 33.87
N TRP A 544 -5.50 9.13 32.68
CA TRP A 544 -6.14 10.06 31.76
C TRP A 544 -6.41 9.35 30.42
N PRO A 545 -7.56 8.68 30.26
CA PRO A 545 -7.87 7.96 29.05
C PRO A 545 -8.27 8.92 27.92
N ILE A 546 -7.69 8.73 26.74
CA ILE A 546 -8.06 9.42 25.51
C ILE A 546 -8.60 8.38 24.54
N ALA A 547 -9.91 8.38 24.33
CA ALA A 547 -10.59 7.54 23.35
C ALA A 547 -10.83 8.32 22.04
N ARG A 548 -10.64 7.68 20.90
CA ARG A 548 -10.91 8.25 19.57
C ARG A 548 -11.66 7.26 18.70
N LEU A 549 -12.50 7.77 17.81
CA LEU A 549 -13.18 7.03 16.75
C LEU A 549 -13.14 7.86 15.47
N ASN A 550 -12.68 7.27 14.37
CA ASN A 550 -12.53 7.96 13.09
C ASN A 550 -11.72 9.27 13.22
N GLY A 551 -10.60 9.21 13.96
CA GLY A 551 -9.71 10.33 14.26
C GLY A 551 -10.23 11.37 15.26
N ALA A 552 -11.54 11.42 15.50
CA ALA A 552 -12.15 12.36 16.42
C ALA A 552 -12.09 11.85 17.86
N GLN A 553 -11.78 12.74 18.81
CA GLN A 553 -11.74 12.39 20.23
C GLN A 553 -13.16 12.24 20.79
N LEU A 554 -13.43 11.09 21.40
CA LEU A 554 -14.65 10.83 22.14
C LEU A 554 -14.56 11.49 23.52
N ARG A 555 -15.65 12.12 23.96
CA ARG A 555 -15.73 12.65 25.32
C ARG A 555 -15.99 11.48 26.28
N VAL A 556 -15.12 11.35 27.28
CA VAL A 556 -15.25 10.39 28.37
C VAL A 556 -16.03 11.06 29.51
N ASP A 557 -17.17 10.49 29.90
CA ASP A 557 -17.95 10.98 31.04
C ASP A 557 -17.46 10.33 32.33
N ALA A 558 -16.54 10.99 33.01
CA ALA A 558 -15.92 10.45 34.22
C ALA A 558 -16.58 10.92 35.53
N GLY A 559 -17.61 11.77 35.47
CA GLY A 559 -18.28 12.39 36.63
C GLY A 559 -17.40 13.27 37.55
N SER A 560 -16.08 13.26 37.34
CA SER A 560 -15.04 13.89 38.16
C SER A 560 -13.99 14.56 37.28
N ARG A 561 -13.11 15.38 37.89
CA ARG A 561 -12.01 16.01 37.15
C ARG A 561 -10.88 15.01 36.92
N LEU A 562 -10.35 14.98 35.69
CA LEU A 562 -9.15 14.22 35.33
C LEU A 562 -7.90 14.82 35.99
N PRO A 563 -6.85 14.02 36.28
CA PRO A 563 -6.77 12.57 36.10
C PRO A 563 -7.59 11.78 37.14
N LEU A 564 -8.04 10.58 36.77
CA LEU A 564 -8.70 9.64 37.68
C LEU A 564 -7.66 8.87 38.48
N SER A 565 -7.96 8.48 39.72
CA SER A 565 -7.11 7.58 40.49
C SER A 565 -7.80 6.22 40.63
N ILE A 566 -7.16 5.16 40.12
CA ILE A 566 -7.68 3.80 40.18
C ILE A 566 -6.85 3.01 41.19
N ARG A 567 -7.47 2.48 42.24
CA ARG A 567 -6.80 1.64 43.25
C ARG A 567 -6.41 0.27 42.66
N PRO A 568 -5.45 -0.44 43.26
CA PRO A 568 -5.14 -1.82 42.90
C PRO A 568 -6.40 -2.70 42.85
N GLY A 569 -6.60 -3.41 41.74
CA GLY A 569 -7.75 -4.28 41.49
C GLY A 569 -9.07 -3.55 41.18
N GLU A 570 -9.12 -2.22 41.31
CA GLU A 570 -10.31 -1.44 41.01
C GLU A 570 -10.55 -1.37 39.49
N THR A 571 -11.84 -1.41 39.11
CA THR A 571 -12.30 -1.28 37.73
C THR A 571 -13.18 -0.05 37.62
N LEU A 572 -12.78 0.91 36.77
CA LEU A 572 -13.58 2.06 36.41
C LEU A 572 -14.34 1.79 35.11
N ARG A 573 -15.59 2.27 35.07
CA ARG A 573 -16.48 2.18 33.92
C ARG A 573 -16.86 3.59 33.51
N LEU A 574 -16.40 4.01 32.34
CA LEU A 574 -16.45 5.40 31.88
C LEU A 574 -17.28 5.47 30.58
N PRO A 575 -18.54 5.92 30.64
CA PRO A 575 -19.35 6.09 29.43
C PRO A 575 -18.68 7.01 28.41
N LEU A 576 -18.76 6.64 27.13
CA LEU A 576 -18.27 7.42 26.00
C LEU A 576 -19.45 8.14 25.34
N MET A 577 -19.34 9.46 25.22
CA MET A 577 -20.32 10.25 24.47
C MET A 577 -20.03 10.15 22.97
N LEU A 578 -20.92 9.49 22.24
CA LEU A 578 -20.81 9.30 20.79
C LEU A 578 -21.42 10.48 20.04
N SER A 579 -20.79 11.64 20.18
CA SER A 579 -21.10 12.87 19.42
C SER A 579 -19.83 13.36 18.74
N LEU A 580 -19.78 13.22 17.41
CA LEU A 580 -18.61 13.45 16.60
C LEU A 580 -18.90 14.53 15.55
N PRO A 581 -17.95 15.42 15.23
CA PRO A 581 -18.15 16.37 14.12
C PRO A 581 -18.49 15.66 12.81
N ARG A 582 -17.93 14.46 12.62
CA ARG A 582 -18.17 13.61 11.47
C ARG A 582 -17.87 12.16 11.83
N VAL A 583 -18.59 11.24 11.20
CA VAL A 583 -18.25 9.82 11.12
C VAL A 583 -18.50 9.37 9.68
N ASP A 584 -17.66 8.49 9.16
CA ASP A 584 -17.81 7.91 7.84
C ASP A 584 -18.42 6.52 8.01
N ASP A 585 -19.04 5.97 6.98
CA ASP A 585 -19.61 4.62 7.02
C ASP A 585 -18.53 3.56 6.79
N GLY A 586 -18.64 2.44 7.50
CA GLY A 586 -17.79 1.27 7.27
C GLY A 586 -17.10 0.77 8.53
N ALA A 587 -15.97 0.08 8.35
CA ALA A 587 -15.19 -0.49 9.44
C ALA A 587 -14.19 0.54 9.97
N HIS A 588 -14.22 0.78 11.27
CA HIS A 588 -13.35 1.72 11.99
C HIS A 588 -12.79 1.06 13.25
N VAL A 589 -11.87 1.76 13.90
CA VAL A 589 -11.29 1.34 15.17
C VAL A 589 -11.54 2.41 16.23
N VAL A 590 -12.12 2.01 17.36
CA VAL A 590 -12.03 2.80 18.59
C VAL A 590 -10.62 2.61 19.15
N SER A 591 -9.86 3.69 19.22
CA SER A 591 -8.49 3.67 19.74
C SER A 591 -8.43 4.39 21.09
N VAL A 592 -7.77 3.78 22.07
CA VAL A 592 -7.61 4.33 23.41
C VAL A 592 -6.14 4.33 23.78
N HIS A 593 -5.62 5.47 24.25
CA HIS A 593 -4.34 5.53 24.95
C HIS A 593 -4.48 6.28 26.26
N LEU A 594 -3.47 6.15 27.11
CA LEU A 594 -3.36 6.88 28.37
C LEU A 594 -2.36 8.02 28.18
N LEU A 595 -2.73 9.24 28.59
CA LEU A 595 -1.87 10.41 28.44
C LEU A 595 -0.55 10.27 29.21
N ASP A 596 -0.57 9.54 30.32
CA ASP A 596 0.59 9.30 31.19
C ASP A 596 1.53 8.20 30.66
N ASP A 597 1.13 7.46 29.61
CA ASP A 597 2.05 6.54 28.94
C ASP A 597 2.98 7.34 28.01
N PRO A 598 4.31 7.33 28.21
CA PRO A 598 5.26 8.09 27.38
C PRO A 598 5.22 7.69 25.89
N LEU A 599 4.76 6.48 25.58
CA LEU A 599 4.57 6.02 24.20
C LEU A 599 3.14 6.15 23.71
N ALA A 600 2.19 6.56 24.56
CA ALA A 600 0.78 6.62 24.22
C ALA A 600 0.31 5.31 23.55
N ARG A 601 0.68 4.15 24.13
CA ARG A 601 0.38 2.84 23.54
C ARG A 601 -1.12 2.70 23.35
N LEU A 602 -1.50 2.32 22.13
CA LEU A 602 -2.91 2.20 21.77
C LEU A 602 -3.45 0.82 22.12
N THR A 603 -4.64 0.82 22.71
CA THR A 603 -5.55 -0.34 22.73
C THR A 603 -6.65 -0.07 21.72
N THR A 604 -6.98 -1.06 20.89
CA THR A 604 -7.84 -0.90 19.73
C THR A 604 -9.04 -1.85 19.79
N PHE A 605 -10.19 -1.38 19.31
CA PHE A 605 -11.43 -2.15 19.28
C PHE A 605 -12.11 -1.94 17.92
N ASP A 606 -12.33 -3.01 17.17
CA ASP A 606 -13.01 -2.94 15.88
C ASP A 606 -14.48 -2.58 16.07
N VAL A 607 -14.97 -1.60 15.32
CA VAL A 607 -16.38 -1.21 15.25
C VAL A 607 -16.78 -1.02 13.79
N ARG A 608 -18.08 -1.05 13.51
CA ARG A 608 -18.67 -0.67 12.25
C ARG A 608 -19.62 0.49 12.46
N THR A 609 -19.45 1.56 11.72
CA THR A 609 -20.30 2.75 11.78
C THR A 609 -21.26 2.75 10.60
N ARG A 610 -22.49 3.22 10.83
CA ARG A 610 -23.48 3.46 9.78
C ARG A 610 -24.22 4.76 10.06
N MET A 611 -24.33 5.60 9.04
CA MET A 611 -25.14 6.79 9.02
C MET A 611 -26.55 6.40 8.61
N THR A 612 -27.48 6.58 9.54
CA THR A 612 -28.90 6.55 9.23
C THR A 612 -29.27 7.82 8.49
N ALA A 613 -30.03 7.69 7.39
CA ALA A 613 -30.62 8.86 6.75
C ALA A 613 -31.37 9.65 7.82
N ALA A 614 -31.13 10.96 7.89
CA ALA A 614 -31.91 11.82 8.74
C ALA A 614 -33.38 11.53 8.43
N VAL A 615 -34.12 10.98 9.39
CA VAL A 615 -35.56 10.90 9.27
C VAL A 615 -35.97 12.34 9.02
N ALA A 616 -36.53 12.62 7.85
CA ALA A 616 -37.11 13.91 7.52
C ALA A 616 -38.35 14.08 8.41
N GLY A 617 -38.10 14.23 9.71
CA GLY A 617 -39.09 14.58 10.70
C GLY A 617 -39.47 15.99 10.38
N SER A 618 -40.55 16.16 9.63
CA SER A 618 -41.78 16.75 10.17
C SER A 618 -41.51 17.36 11.55
N GLU A 619 -40.89 18.54 11.58
CA GLU A 619 -41.15 19.47 12.66
C GLU A 619 -42.66 19.69 12.58
N ALA A 620 -43.38 18.94 13.41
CA ALA A 620 -44.75 19.27 13.75
C ALA A 620 -44.70 20.74 14.13
N ALA A 621 -45.33 21.58 13.30
CA ALA A 621 -45.61 22.95 13.63
C ALA A 621 -46.23 22.93 15.04
N GLY A 622 -45.41 23.25 16.04
CA GLY A 622 -45.89 23.43 17.39
C GLY A 622 -46.92 24.52 17.32
N ASP A 623 -48.15 24.18 17.70
CA ASP A 623 -49.26 25.12 17.85
C ASP A 623 -48.74 26.40 18.50
N ALA A 624 -48.69 27.46 17.69
CA ALA A 624 -48.49 28.80 18.18
C ALA A 624 -49.63 29.08 19.19
N PRO A 625 -49.33 29.52 20.42
CA PRO A 625 -50.39 29.90 21.35
C PRO A 625 -51.20 31.03 20.73
N ALA A 626 -52.52 30.82 20.66
CA ALA A 626 -53.50 31.75 20.11
C ALA A 626 -53.37 33.14 20.76
N GLY A 627 -52.68 34.05 20.07
CA GLY A 627 -52.48 35.43 20.48
C GLY A 627 -53.41 36.39 19.73
N GLN A 628 -54.48 36.79 20.43
CA GLN A 628 -55.17 38.09 20.36
C GLN A 628 -55.27 38.84 19.01
N VAL A 629 -56.49 38.81 18.48
CA VAL A 629 -57.06 39.86 17.63
C VAL A 629 -57.10 41.17 18.43
N ILE A 630 -56.26 42.15 18.08
CA ILE A 630 -56.49 43.56 18.41
C ILE A 630 -57.10 44.23 17.17
N ARG A 631 -58.39 44.54 17.26
CA ARG A 631 -59.04 45.54 16.40
C ARG A 631 -58.71 46.93 16.93
N ARG A 632 -57.85 47.67 16.22
CA ARG A 632 -58.07 49.05 15.74
C ARG A 632 -56.81 49.58 15.08
#